data_AF-A0A542Q331-F1
#
_entry.id   AF-A0A542Q331-F1
#
_cell.length_a   1.000
_cell.length_b   1.000
_cell.length_c   1.000
_cell.angle_alpha   90.00
_cell.angle_beta   90.00
_cell.angle_gamma   90.00
#
_symmetry.space_group_name_H-M   'P 1'
#
loop_
_entity.id
_entity.type
_entity.pdbx_description
1 polymer ?
#
loop_
_entity_poly.entity_id
_entity_poly.type
_entity_poly.pdbx_seq_one_letter_code
_entity_poly.pdbx_strand_id
1 'polypeptide(L)' 'MTVTPAQAEQPARIPPVPGSIWCDGCGSWCLPTGVCGCNNR' A
#
# COMPACT_ATOMS: atom_id res chain seq x y z
N MET A 1 18.41 25.02 -11.13
CA MET A 1 17.78 24.76 -9.83
C MET A 1 17.10 23.41 -9.92
N THR A 2 17.75 22.36 -9.43
CA THR A 2 17.25 20.99 -9.53
C THR A 2 16.28 20.76 -8.37
N VAL A 3 14.98 20.77 -8.66
CA VAL A 3 13.96 20.38 -7.68
C VAL A 3 14.03 18.88 -7.50
N THR A 4 14.62 18.42 -6.40
CA THR A 4 14.48 17.04 -5.94
C THR A 4 12.99 16.81 -5.70
N PRO A 5 12.31 15.87 -6.39
CA PRO A 5 10.95 15.55 -6.01
C PRO A 5 11.01 15.04 -4.57
N ALA A 6 10.27 15.71 -3.68
CA ALA A 6 10.01 15.21 -2.34
C ALA A 6 9.68 13.73 -2.49
N GLN A 7 10.53 12.88 -1.92
CA GLN A 7 10.26 11.46 -1.81
C GLN A 7 8.97 11.38 -1.02
N ALA A 8 7.85 11.23 -1.75
CA ALA A 8 6.52 11.12 -1.18
C ALA A 8 6.65 10.14 -0.04
N GLU A 9 6.43 10.65 1.18
CA GLU A 9 6.49 9.88 2.41
C GLU A 9 5.63 8.66 2.14
N GLN A 10 6.28 7.52 1.86
CA GLN A 10 5.54 6.31 1.53
C GLN A 10 4.65 6.09 2.73
N PRO A 11 3.31 6.15 2.57
CA PRO A 11 2.40 6.10 3.71
C PRO A 11 2.84 4.90 4.52
N ALA A 12 3.15 5.14 5.80
CA ALA A 12 3.81 4.16 6.64
C ALA A 12 3.17 2.81 6.37
N ARG A 13 3.98 1.87 5.84
CA ARG A 13 3.53 0.52 5.47
C ARG A 13 3.25 -0.25 6.76
N ILE A 14 2.24 0.21 7.48
CA ILE A 14 1.70 -0.37 8.68
C ILE A 14 0.48 -1.18 8.22
N PRO A 15 0.49 -2.51 8.40
CA PRO A 15 -0.64 -3.33 8.05
C PRO A 15 -1.86 -2.93 8.91
N PRO A 16 -3.05 -2.75 8.31
CA PRO A 16 -4.26 -2.37 9.05
C PRO A 16 -4.75 -3.50 9.96
N VAL A 17 -4.51 -4.76 9.58
CA VAL A 17 -4.82 -5.93 10.40
C VAL A 17 -3.67 -6.95 10.36
N PRO A 18 -3.51 -7.77 11.42
CA PRO A 18 -2.55 -8.89 11.39
C PRO A 18 -2.84 -9.83 10.21
N GLY A 19 -1.78 -10.22 9.50
CA GLY A 19 -1.91 -11.07 8.31
C GLY A 19 -2.27 -10.34 7.03
N SER A 20 -2.37 -9.00 7.06
CA SER A 20 -2.42 -8.23 5.82
C SER A 20 -1.11 -8.32 5.05
N ILE A 21 -1.22 -8.43 3.73
CA ILE A 21 -0.08 -8.50 2.81
C ILE A 21 -0.07 -7.23 1.97
N TRP A 22 1.09 -6.62 1.79
CA TRP A 22 1.23 -5.47 0.91
C TRP A 22 1.14 -5.93 -0.54
N CYS A 23 0.29 -5.28 -1.34
CA CYS A 23 0.19 -5.52 -2.77
C CYS A 23 0.73 -4.32 -3.54
N ASP A 24 1.90 -4.49 -4.14
CA ASP A 24 2.54 -3.47 -4.97
C ASP A 24 1.75 -3.15 -6.25
N GLY A 25 0.99 -4.12 -6.79
CA GLY A 25 0.15 -3.89 -7.96
C GLY A 25 -0.97 -2.87 -7.73
N CYS A 26 -1.38 -2.72 -6.47
CA CYS A 26 -2.51 -1.88 -6.09
C CYS A 26 -2.09 -0.73 -5.15
N GLY A 27 -0.80 -0.71 -4.77
CA GLY A 27 -0.26 0.23 -3.79
C GLY A 27 -1.02 0.21 -2.47
N SER A 28 -1.54 -0.96 -2.05
CA SER A 28 -2.48 -1.06 -0.94
C SER A 28 -2.33 -2.39 -0.18
N TRP A 29 -2.81 -2.40 1.06
CA TRP A 29 -2.86 -3.60 1.89
C TRP A 29 -4.01 -4.51 1.45
N CYS A 30 -3.70 -5.79 1.27
CA CYS A 30 -4.67 -6.86 1.12
C CYS A 30 -5.02 -7.44 2.49
N LEU A 31 -6.29 -7.72 2.71
CA LEU A 31 -6.76 -8.50 3.85
C LEU A 31 -6.35 -9.98 3.69
N PRO A 32 -6.16 -10.71 4.80
CA PRO A 32 -5.84 -12.14 4.76
C PRO A 32 -6.94 -12.99 4.10
N THR A 33 -8.16 -12.48 3.99
CA THR A 33 -9.26 -13.08 3.21
C THR A 33 -9.06 -13.01 1.69
N GLY A 34 -7.93 -12.44 1.22
CA GLY A 34 -7.63 -12.27 -0.21
C GLY A 34 -8.25 -11.02 -0.83
N VAL A 35 -8.86 -10.16 0.00
CA VAL A 35 -9.50 -8.92 -0.45
C VAL A 35 -8.45 -7.80 -0.51
N CYS A 36 -8.12 -7.36 -1.71
CA CYS A 36 -7.21 -6.25 -1.97
C CYS A 36 -8.00 -5.03 -2.49
N GLY A 37 -7.50 -3.80 -2.30
CA GLY A 37 -8.15 -2.60 -2.86
C GLY A 37 -8.41 -2.65 -4.37
N CYS A 38 -7.62 -3.42 -5.12
CA CYS A 38 -7.81 -3.70 -6.55
C CYS A 38 -8.79 -4.83 -6.87
N ASN A 39 -9.01 -5.77 -5.95
CA ASN A 39 -9.94 -6.89 -6.12
C ASN A 39 -11.28 -6.65 -5.40
N ASN A 40 -11.41 -5.55 -4.67
CA ASN A 40 -12.63 -5.11 -3.98
C ASN A 40 -13.44 -4.13 -4.87
N ARG A 41 -13.75 -4.55 -6.10
CA ARG A 41 -14.63 -3.82 -7.02
C ARG A 41 -16.07 -4.32 -6.92
#